data_AF-A0A3P3F5Q9-F1
#
_entry.id   AF-A0A3P3F5Q9-F1
#
_cell.length_a   1.000
_cell.length_b   1.000
_cell.length_c   1.000
_cell.angle_alpha   90.00
_cell.angle_beta   90.00
_cell.angle_gamma   90.00
#
_symmetry.space_group_name_H-M   'P 1'
#
loop_
_entity.id
_entity.type
_entity.pdbx_description
1 polymer ?
#
loop_
_entity_poly.entity_id
_entity_poly.type
_entity_poly.pdbx_seq_one_letter_code
_entity_poly.pdbx_strand_id
1 'polypeptide(L)'
;MKSRKFVLWTAPIATAIALAPAGALGGGNTPITAGTTIVMRAVNFDPNGLPPPSPAKRIGDGNNPKVDPSEDVDNLSVNCSDDKTVTESVLRSSLPAGTHIYSGTLETLRNSRKGVTLVRDPVPGNDYHCLLSNVTPKQFISGTSWKQ
;
A
#
# COMPACT_ATOMS: atom_id res chain seq x y z
N MET A 1 -54.42 -22.95 -54.14
CA MET A 1 -54.52 -21.47 -53.96
C MET A 1 -53.76 -21.13 -52.67
N LYS A 2 -52.45 -20.86 -52.75
CA LYS A 2 -51.77 -19.55 -52.75
C LYS A 2 -51.91 -18.79 -51.41
N SER A 3 -50.99 -19.05 -50.48
CA SER A 3 -50.75 -18.20 -49.30
C SER A 3 -49.28 -17.81 -49.19
N ARG A 4 -49.09 -16.54 -48.86
CA ARG A 4 -47.96 -15.68 -49.21
C ARG A 4 -46.77 -15.88 -48.26
N LYS A 5 -45.56 -15.90 -48.81
CA LYS A 5 -44.30 -15.84 -48.07
C LYS A 5 -44.03 -14.39 -47.67
N PHE A 6 -43.98 -14.10 -46.38
CA PHE A 6 -43.47 -12.84 -45.82
C PHE A 6 -41.95 -12.98 -45.66
N VAL A 7 -41.19 -12.16 -46.39
CA VAL A 7 -39.74 -12.05 -46.26
C VAL A 7 -39.47 -10.83 -45.39
N LEU A 8 -39.05 -11.04 -44.13
CA LEU A 8 -38.53 -9.98 -43.29
C LEU A 8 -37.05 -9.76 -43.61
N TRP A 9 -36.73 -8.54 -44.04
CA TRP A 9 -35.35 -8.04 -44.15
C TRP A 9 -34.87 -7.59 -42.77
N THR A 10 -33.87 -8.26 -42.22
CA THR A 10 -33.16 -7.79 -41.01
C THR A 10 -31.87 -7.10 -41.43
N ALA A 11 -31.77 -5.80 -41.13
CA ALA A 11 -30.61 -4.97 -41.36
C ALA A 11 -29.40 -5.42 -40.51
N PRO A 12 -28.16 -5.23 -40.99
CA PRO A 12 -26.96 -5.46 -40.19
C PRO A 12 -26.83 -4.38 -39.11
N ILE A 13 -26.85 -4.80 -37.85
CA ILE A 13 -26.49 -3.94 -36.71
C ILE A 13 -24.97 -3.77 -36.75
N ALA A 14 -24.52 -2.57 -37.12
CA ALA A 14 -23.13 -2.16 -36.94
C ALA A 14 -22.87 -1.99 -35.44
N THR A 15 -22.28 -2.99 -34.81
CA THR A 15 -21.80 -2.88 -33.43
C THR A 15 -20.57 -1.99 -33.42
N ALA A 16 -20.74 -0.74 -32.97
CA ALA A 16 -19.63 0.13 -32.65
C ALA A 16 -18.78 -0.54 -31.57
N ILE A 17 -17.51 -0.81 -31.89
CA ILE A 17 -16.49 -1.16 -30.89
C ILE A 17 -16.32 0.10 -30.04
N ALA A 18 -16.98 0.14 -28.90
CA ALA A 18 -16.65 1.09 -27.86
C ALA A 18 -15.21 0.80 -27.44
N LEU A 19 -14.26 1.65 -27.89
CA LEU A 19 -12.98 1.76 -27.22
C LEU A 19 -13.28 2.21 -25.79
N ALA A 20 -13.36 1.25 -24.87
CA ALA A 20 -13.29 1.55 -23.46
C ALA A 20 -11.94 2.25 -23.24
N PRO A 21 -11.90 3.46 -22.67
CA PRO A 21 -10.63 4.04 -22.27
C PRO A 21 -9.99 3.09 -21.27
N ALA A 22 -8.80 2.60 -21.61
CA ALA A 22 -7.89 1.94 -20.68
C ALA A 22 -7.47 2.98 -19.63
N GLY A 23 -8.31 3.14 -18.61
CA GLY A 23 -8.21 4.25 -17.68
C GLY A 23 -8.89 3.91 -16.37
N ALA A 24 -8.39 2.88 -15.69
CA ALA A 24 -8.39 2.74 -14.23
C ALA A 24 -7.67 1.42 -13.88
N LEU A 25 -6.36 1.50 -13.62
CA LEU A 25 -5.69 0.52 -12.77
C LEU A 25 -6.20 0.75 -11.34
N GLY A 26 -7.46 0.40 -11.09
CA GLY A 26 -7.97 0.19 -9.74
C GLY A 26 -7.40 -1.12 -9.24
N GLY A 27 -6.12 -1.10 -8.83
CA GLY A 27 -5.47 -2.22 -8.17
C GLY A 27 -6.24 -2.52 -6.89
N GLY A 28 -7.08 -3.55 -6.91
CA GLY A 28 -7.90 -3.91 -5.77
C GLY A 28 -7.04 -4.11 -4.53
N ASN A 29 -7.54 -3.62 -3.40
CA ASN A 29 -7.05 -3.78 -2.03
C ASN A 29 -6.79 -5.25 -1.68
N THR A 30 -5.74 -5.84 -2.22
CA THR A 30 -5.43 -7.26 -2.08
C THR A 30 -4.63 -7.45 -0.79
N PRO A 31 -5.15 -8.20 0.18
CA PRO A 31 -4.43 -8.47 1.41
C PRO A 31 -3.15 -9.24 1.14
N ILE A 32 -2.04 -8.80 1.74
CA ILE A 32 -0.77 -9.51 1.71
C ILE A 32 -0.67 -10.43 2.92
N THR A 33 -0.42 -11.71 2.65
CA THR A 33 -0.39 -12.75 3.67
C THR A 33 1.02 -13.27 3.92
N ALA A 34 1.94 -13.16 2.96
CA ALA A 34 3.30 -13.66 3.07
C ALA A 34 4.04 -12.99 4.24
N GLY A 35 4.49 -13.80 5.21
CA GLY A 35 5.23 -13.31 6.38
C GLY A 35 6.57 -12.66 6.01
N THR A 36 7.19 -13.09 4.91
CA THR A 36 8.47 -12.58 4.40
C THR A 36 8.36 -11.22 3.71
N THR A 37 7.16 -10.65 3.58
CA THR A 37 6.95 -9.33 2.97
C THR A 37 7.74 -8.28 3.73
N ILE A 38 8.62 -7.56 3.04
CA ILE A 38 9.34 -6.42 3.61
C ILE A 38 8.35 -5.28 3.74
N VAL A 39 8.34 -4.62 4.89
CA VAL A 39 7.53 -3.46 5.21
C VAL A 39 8.47 -2.33 5.62
N MET A 40 8.35 -1.19 4.96
CA MET A 40 9.27 -0.06 5.11
C MET A 40 8.50 1.25 5.25
N ARG A 41 8.85 2.08 6.23
CA ARG A 41 8.26 3.42 6.40
C ARG A 41 9.31 4.47 6.63
N ALA A 42 9.17 5.59 5.92
CA ALA A 42 9.90 6.81 6.18
C ALA A 42 9.32 7.57 7.38
N VAL A 43 10.21 8.13 8.21
CA VAL A 43 9.89 8.99 9.34
C VAL A 43 10.66 10.30 9.16
N ASN A 44 9.95 11.42 9.19
CA ASN A 44 10.55 12.75 9.02
C ASN A 44 11.36 13.14 10.26
N PHE A 45 12.60 13.56 10.03
CA PHE A 45 13.51 14.12 11.03
C PHE A 45 13.00 15.41 11.67
N ASP A 46 13.54 15.73 12.83
CA ASP A 46 13.61 17.12 13.30
C ASP A 46 14.38 17.97 12.27
N PRO A 47 14.05 19.24 12.04
CA PRO A 47 14.79 20.12 11.10
C PRO A 47 16.32 20.14 11.29
N ASN A 48 16.83 19.71 12.46
CA ASN A 48 18.26 19.61 12.74
C ASN A 48 18.91 18.27 12.33
N GLY A 49 18.21 17.36 11.65
CA GLY A 49 18.80 16.11 11.16
C GLY A 49 19.15 15.10 12.27
N LEU A 50 18.55 15.22 13.45
CA LEU A 50 18.68 14.25 14.55
C LEU A 50 17.51 13.25 14.55
N PRO A 51 17.76 11.95 14.83
CA PRO A 51 16.68 10.98 15.01
C PRO A 51 15.66 11.53 16.00
N PRO A 52 14.36 11.47 15.67
CA PRO A 52 13.36 12.07 16.51
C PRO A 52 13.43 11.44 17.91
N PRO A 53 13.37 12.23 18.99
CA PRO A 53 13.46 11.70 20.36
C PRO A 53 12.32 10.71 20.68
N SER A 54 11.25 10.70 19.88
CA SER A 54 10.21 9.69 19.91
C SER A 54 9.77 9.30 18.49
N PRO A 55 10.38 8.27 17.86
CA PRO A 55 10.00 7.81 16.54
C PRO A 55 8.55 7.33 16.46
N ALA A 56 8.06 6.68 17.52
CA ALA A 56 6.67 6.24 17.62
C ALA A 56 5.70 7.43 17.55
N LYS A 57 6.01 8.55 18.22
CA LYS A 57 5.20 9.76 18.12
C LYS A 57 5.16 10.31 16.69
N ARG A 58 6.28 10.29 15.97
CA ARG A 58 6.33 10.79 14.58
C ARG A 58 5.57 9.91 13.61
N ILE A 59 5.57 8.60 13.82
CA ILE A 59 4.73 7.68 13.03
C ILE A 59 3.24 8.04 13.23
N GLY A 60 2.82 8.25 14.47
CA GLY A 60 1.43 8.65 14.79
C GLY A 60 1.06 10.08 14.35
N ASP A 61 2.01 11.03 14.42
CA ASP A 61 1.83 12.40 13.92
C ASP A 61 1.60 12.45 12.40
N GLY A 62 2.00 11.40 11.67
CA GLY A 62 1.79 11.25 10.23
C GLY A 62 0.40 10.74 9.84
N ASN A 63 -0.47 10.46 10.81
CA ASN A 63 -1.87 10.10 10.58
C ASN A 63 -2.80 11.32 10.69
N ASN A 64 -3.97 11.27 10.07
CA ASN A 64 -5.01 12.30 10.22
C ASN A 64 -6.38 11.65 10.55
N PRO A 65 -6.90 11.78 11.80
CA PRO A 65 -6.32 12.54 12.91
C PRO A 65 -5.02 11.91 13.44
N LYS A 66 -4.22 12.71 14.13
CA LYS A 66 -3.01 12.23 14.81
C LYS A 66 -3.40 11.18 15.86
N VAL A 67 -2.55 10.17 16.00
CA VAL A 67 -2.76 9.04 16.91
C VAL A 67 -1.60 8.96 17.92
N ASP A 68 -1.93 8.62 19.17
CA ASP A 68 -0.93 8.42 20.21
C ASP A 68 -0.01 7.24 19.85
N PRO A 69 1.26 7.22 20.31
CA PRO A 69 2.14 6.07 20.19
C PRO A 69 1.56 4.71 20.61
N SER A 70 0.52 4.71 21.45
CA SER A 70 -0.12 3.51 22.01
C SER A 70 -1.48 3.20 21.39
N GLU A 71 -1.99 4.07 20.52
CA GLU A 71 -3.27 3.91 19.83
C GLU A 71 -3.08 3.20 18.49
N ASP A 72 -4.14 2.53 18.05
CA ASP A 72 -4.13 1.83 16.78
C ASP A 72 -4.14 2.81 15.62
N VAL A 73 -3.29 2.52 14.64
CA VAL A 73 -3.30 3.20 13.36
C VAL A 73 -3.91 2.26 12.33
N ASP A 74 -4.83 2.82 11.56
CA ASP A 74 -5.37 2.22 10.36
C ASP A 74 -4.87 2.98 9.14
N ASN A 75 -4.65 2.25 8.05
CA ASN A 75 -4.20 2.79 6.77
C ASN A 75 -2.87 3.56 6.88
N LEU A 76 -1.97 3.07 7.73
CA LEU A 76 -0.61 3.58 7.82
C LEU A 76 0.12 3.32 6.50
N SER A 77 0.43 4.39 5.77
CA SER A 77 1.19 4.36 4.52
C SER A 77 2.58 3.75 4.70
N VAL A 78 2.88 2.68 4.00
CA VAL A 78 4.20 2.03 4.01
C VAL A 78 4.56 1.64 2.59
N ASN A 79 5.83 1.40 2.34
CA ASN A 79 6.27 0.66 1.17
C ASN A 79 6.37 -0.81 1.53
N CYS A 80 5.91 -1.69 0.65
CA CYS A 80 6.02 -3.11 0.87
C CYS A 80 6.26 -3.92 -0.40
N SER A 81 6.91 -5.07 -0.25
CA SER A 81 7.04 -6.05 -1.31
C SER A 81 7.31 -7.44 -0.73
N ASP A 82 6.66 -8.44 -1.31
CA ASP A 82 6.90 -9.87 -1.13
C ASP A 82 7.66 -10.49 -2.33
N ASP A 83 8.01 -9.69 -3.33
CA ASP A 83 8.88 -10.09 -4.43
C ASP A 83 10.33 -10.18 -3.93
N LYS A 84 10.91 -11.37 -4.04
CA LYS A 84 12.28 -11.67 -3.61
C LYS A 84 13.35 -10.94 -4.42
N THR A 85 13.00 -10.39 -5.57
CA THR A 85 13.90 -9.58 -6.41
C THR A 85 13.92 -8.11 -6.00
N VAL A 86 12.91 -7.66 -5.25
CA VAL A 86 12.82 -6.30 -4.74
C VAL A 86 13.64 -6.18 -3.46
N THR A 87 14.71 -5.40 -3.52
CA THR A 87 15.58 -5.14 -2.37
C THR A 87 15.06 -4.00 -1.51
N GLU A 88 15.52 -3.91 -0.25
CA GLU A 88 15.26 -2.74 0.61
C GLU A 88 15.66 -1.42 -0.08
N SER A 89 16.71 -1.42 -0.89
CA SER A 89 17.15 -0.23 -1.65
C SER A 89 16.11 0.24 -2.67
N VAL A 90 15.43 -0.70 -3.34
CA VAL A 90 14.36 -0.39 -4.30
C VAL A 90 13.12 0.14 -3.57
N LEU A 91 12.78 -0.44 -2.42
CA LEU A 91 11.69 0.10 -1.60
C LEU A 91 12.02 1.49 -1.05
N ARG A 92 13.29 1.75 -0.73
CA ARG A 92 13.76 3.04 -0.24
C ARG A 92 13.73 4.13 -1.31
N SER A 93 14.03 3.82 -2.57
CA SER A 93 14.14 4.83 -3.62
C SER A 93 12.81 5.52 -3.97
N SER A 94 11.68 4.91 -3.59
CA SER A 94 10.33 5.48 -3.74
C SER A 94 9.87 6.28 -2.52
N LEU A 95 10.71 6.38 -1.47
CA LEU A 95 10.46 7.23 -0.32
C LEU A 95 11.20 8.58 -0.45
N PRO A 96 10.72 9.65 0.21
CA PRO A 96 11.41 10.94 0.18
C PRO A 96 12.86 10.83 0.65
N ALA A 97 13.78 11.44 -0.10
CA ALA A 97 15.21 11.44 0.22
C ALA A 97 15.50 12.11 1.57
N GLY A 98 16.55 11.67 2.25
CA GLY A 98 16.97 12.22 3.55
C GLY A 98 16.04 11.88 4.72
N THR A 99 15.13 10.92 4.56
CA THR A 99 14.25 10.44 5.63
C THR A 99 14.86 9.27 6.39
N HIS A 100 14.49 9.16 7.66
CA HIS A 100 14.81 7.97 8.45
C HIS A 100 13.90 6.83 8.06
N ILE A 101 14.45 5.61 8.00
CA ILE A 101 13.67 4.46 7.59
C ILE A 101 13.62 3.41 8.68
N TYR A 102 12.40 2.92 8.92
CA TYR A 102 12.15 1.72 9.69
C TYR A 102 11.74 0.62 8.73
N SER A 103 12.46 -0.50 8.77
CA SER A 103 12.22 -1.67 7.92
C SER A 103 12.06 -2.92 8.78
N GLY A 104 11.18 -3.83 8.37
CA GLY A 104 10.99 -5.13 9.00
C GLY A 104 10.20 -6.05 8.08
N THR A 105 9.79 -7.20 8.59
CA THR A 105 8.91 -8.12 7.87
C THR A 105 7.50 -8.10 8.46
N LEU A 106 6.51 -8.44 7.64
CA LEU A 106 5.13 -8.58 8.09
C LEU A 106 4.98 -9.64 9.19
N GLU A 107 5.79 -10.71 9.15
CA GLU A 107 5.84 -11.71 10.22
C GLU A 107 6.28 -11.10 11.55
N THR A 108 7.35 -10.31 11.58
CA THR A 108 7.84 -9.68 12.81
C THR A 108 6.80 -8.74 13.40
N LEU A 109 6.13 -7.94 12.57
CA LEU A 109 5.02 -7.09 13.00
C LEU A 109 3.85 -7.91 13.56
N ARG A 110 3.48 -9.02 12.90
CA ARG A 110 2.42 -9.93 13.38
C ARG A 110 2.81 -10.70 14.64
N ASN A 111 4.09 -10.88 14.91
CA ASN A 111 4.57 -11.46 16.16
C ASN A 111 4.41 -10.48 17.32
N SER A 112 4.59 -9.18 17.07
CA SER A 112 4.24 -8.13 18.05
C SER A 112 2.73 -7.97 18.23
N ARG A 113 1.92 -8.21 17.18
CA ARG A 113 0.45 -8.13 17.24
C ARG A 113 -0.25 -9.05 16.23
N LYS A 114 -0.95 -10.07 16.75
CA LYS A 114 -1.78 -11.00 15.97
C LYS A 114 -3.04 -10.25 15.48
N GLY A 115 -2.94 -9.61 14.32
CA GLY A 115 -4.03 -8.79 13.77
C GLY A 115 -3.57 -7.76 12.74
N VAL A 116 -2.25 -7.54 12.64
CA VAL A 116 -1.68 -6.63 11.62
C VAL A 116 -2.08 -7.09 10.22
N THR A 117 -2.74 -6.18 9.49
CA THR A 117 -3.15 -6.35 8.10
C THR A 117 -2.32 -5.44 7.21
N LEU A 118 -1.88 -5.97 6.07
CA LEU A 118 -1.15 -5.23 5.06
C LEU A 118 -1.87 -5.43 3.73
N VAL A 119 -2.10 -4.35 3.00
CA VAL A 119 -2.84 -4.35 1.74
C VAL A 119 -2.03 -3.58 0.71
N ARG A 120 -1.90 -4.11 -0.51
CA ARG A 120 -1.31 -3.35 -1.61
C ARG A 120 -2.27 -2.24 -2.02
N ASP A 121 -1.76 -1.02 -2.12
CA ASP A 121 -2.50 0.16 -2.52
C ASP A 121 -1.59 1.06 -3.38
N PRO A 122 -1.19 0.64 -4.59
CA PRO A 122 -0.27 1.40 -5.41
C PRO A 122 -0.81 2.81 -5.68
N VAL A 123 0.03 3.84 -5.52
CA VAL A 123 -0.32 5.23 -5.84
C VAL A 123 0.55 5.74 -7.00
N PRO A 124 0.09 6.75 -7.77
CA PRO A 124 0.89 7.32 -8.84
C PRO A 124 2.30 7.72 -8.35
N GLY A 125 3.34 7.12 -8.96
CA GLY A 125 4.74 7.37 -8.59
C GLY A 125 5.31 6.47 -7.48
N ASN A 126 4.50 5.58 -6.89
CA ASN A 126 4.96 4.59 -5.91
C ASN A 126 4.14 3.29 -6.02
N ASP A 127 4.63 2.36 -6.85
CA ASP A 127 4.00 1.04 -7.06
C ASP A 127 4.13 0.11 -5.83
N TYR A 128 5.04 0.42 -4.92
CA TYR A 128 5.25 -0.33 -3.69
C TYR A 128 4.42 0.18 -2.53
N HIS A 129 3.55 1.17 -2.75
CA HIS A 129 2.71 1.71 -1.69
C HIS A 129 1.71 0.66 -1.19
N CYS A 130 1.63 0.57 0.13
CA CYS A 130 0.78 -0.35 0.86
C CYS A 130 0.19 0.35 2.08
N LEU A 131 -0.95 -0.17 2.53
CA LEU A 131 -1.63 0.28 3.75
C LEU A 131 -1.49 -0.78 4.83
N LEU A 132 -0.93 -0.38 5.97
CA LEU A 132 -0.78 -1.20 7.16
C LEU A 132 -1.81 -0.77 8.21
N SER A 133 -2.56 -1.71 8.77
CA SER A 133 -3.60 -1.41 9.78
C SER A 133 -3.49 -2.34 10.98
N ASN A 134 -4.22 -2.00 12.05
CA ASN A 134 -4.21 -2.74 13.32
C ASN A 134 -2.81 -2.83 13.96
N VAL A 135 -2.05 -1.74 13.94
CA VAL A 135 -0.73 -1.64 14.58
C VAL A 135 -0.62 -0.31 15.32
N THR A 136 -0.03 -0.30 16.52
CA THR A 136 0.31 0.95 17.21
C THR A 136 1.68 1.45 16.74
N PRO A 137 1.96 2.76 16.79
CA PRO A 137 3.28 3.27 16.44
C PRO A 137 4.41 2.66 17.29
N LYS A 138 4.19 2.41 18.59
CA LYS A 138 5.15 1.70 19.46
C LYS A 138 5.43 0.28 18.98
N GLN A 139 4.38 -0.47 18.62
CA GLN A 139 4.55 -1.84 18.11
C GLN A 139 5.25 -1.86 16.76
N PHE A 140 4.95 -0.91 15.87
CA PHE A 140 5.65 -0.78 14.60
C PHE A 140 7.16 -0.60 14.80
N ILE A 141 7.56 0.33 15.68
CA ILE A 141 8.98 0.54 16.01
C ILE A 141 9.60 -0.70 16.66
N SER A 142 8.88 -1.38 17.56
CA SER A 142 9.40 -2.60 18.19
C SER A 142 9.56 -3.78 17.23
N GLY A 143 8.75 -3.84 16.18
CA GLY A 143 8.77 -4.91 15.17
C GLY A 143 9.60 -4.58 13.93
N THR A 144 10.23 -3.41 13.89
CA THR A 144 11.09 -2.96 12.80
C THR A 144 12.46 -2.57 13.32
N SER A 145 13.42 -2.43 12.40
CA SER A 145 14.75 -1.96 12.70
C SER A 145 15.03 -0.67 11.95
N TRP A 146 15.76 0.20 12.60
CA TRP A 146 16.30 1.40 11.98
C TRP A 146 17.28 1.01 10.85
N LYS A 147 17.18 1.71 9.73
CA LYS A 147 18.04 1.56 8.56
C LYS A 147 18.58 2.94 8.16
N GLN A 148 19.90 3.06 8.14
CA GLN A 148 20.60 4.27 7.72
C GLN A 148 20.76 4.30 6.21
#